data_AF-A0ABD0YNB9-F1
#
_entry.id   AF-A0ABD0YNB9-F1
#
_cell.length_a   1.000
_cell.length_b   1.000
_cell.length_c   1.000
_cell.angle_alpha   90.00
_cell.angle_beta   90.00
_cell.angle_gamma   90.00
#
_symmetry.space_group_name_H-M   'P 1'
#
loop_
_entity.id
_entity.type
_entity.pdbx_description
1 polymer ?
#
loop_
_entity_poly.entity_id
_entity_poly.type
_entity_poly.pdbx_seq_one_letter_code
_entity_poly.pdbx_strand_id
1 'polypeptide(L)'
;MVAVLLHSVATTTMSLVSQREGAASEASDIVQAFLTLLTAVAKRNLNLLACSYDTGQFFRFATASLTLPEQSSVKAAASFLCALIIQSRDQSVLLSVVQDNGEYLVHTVLSCIGNPKYLFTLCFLPGGDSPRSVLDSYAEILLCLNKKYCDSLSRWLGSTMALADFPTSRPSPQVKANFSRMVLRERANKRKLQDTVKEFAFICRGIVNAEYQASAMSTALH
;
A
#
# COMPACT_ATOMS: atom_id res chain seq x y z
N MET A 1 -25.05 -4.00 19.92
CA MET A 1 -24.66 -2.63 20.32
C MET A 1 -23.33 -2.20 19.68
N VAL A 2 -22.21 -2.91 19.91
CA VAL A 2 -20.90 -2.52 19.35
C VAL A 2 -20.85 -2.50 17.82
N ALA A 3 -21.43 -3.52 17.15
CA ALA A 3 -21.49 -3.56 15.68
C ALA A 3 -22.31 -2.41 15.07
N VAL A 4 -23.40 -2.00 15.73
CA VAL A 4 -24.26 -0.89 15.30
C VAL A 4 -23.54 0.45 15.46
N LEU A 5 -22.77 0.62 16.54
CA LEU A 5 -21.96 1.81 16.74
C LEU A 5 -20.84 1.88 15.68
N LEU A 6 -20.18 0.75 15.40
CA LEU A 6 -19.15 0.70 14.36
C LEU A 6 -19.74 0.98 12.96
N HIS A 7 -20.93 0.47 12.66
CA HIS A 7 -21.67 0.79 11.45
C HIS A 7 -21.95 2.30 11.34
N SER A 8 -22.49 2.92 12.41
CA SER A 8 -22.79 4.35 12.40
C SER A 8 -21.53 5.20 12.19
N VAL A 9 -20.44 4.89 12.90
CA VAL A 9 -19.17 5.60 12.74
C VAL A 9 -18.62 5.42 11.32
N ALA A 10 -18.65 4.20 10.79
CA ALA A 10 -18.21 3.90 9.43
C ALA A 10 -18.98 4.70 8.38
N THR A 11 -20.31 4.65 8.42
CA THR A 11 -21.16 5.33 7.44
C THR A 11 -20.95 6.85 7.50
N THR A 12 -20.91 7.44 8.69
CA THR A 12 -20.69 8.89 8.85
C THR A 12 -19.30 9.31 8.41
N THR A 13 -18.24 8.63 8.84
CA THR A 13 -16.86 8.99 8.47
C THR A 13 -16.63 8.84 6.97
N MET A 14 -17.09 7.74 6.37
CA MET A 14 -16.94 7.51 4.93
C MET A 14 -17.74 8.52 4.12
N SER A 15 -18.98 8.87 4.53
CA SER A 15 -19.76 9.89 3.82
C SER A 15 -19.11 11.27 3.89
N LEU A 16 -18.57 11.65 5.05
CA LEU A 16 -17.89 12.95 5.23
C LEU A 16 -16.65 13.05 4.33
N VAL A 17 -15.88 11.97 4.22
CA VAL A 17 -14.64 11.93 3.45
C VAL A 17 -14.91 11.79 1.93
N SER A 18 -16.00 11.15 1.52
CA SER A 18 -16.34 10.94 0.10
C SER A 18 -17.15 12.08 -0.54
N GLN A 19 -17.74 12.99 0.22
CA GLN A 19 -18.63 14.04 -0.31
C GLN A 19 -17.91 15.27 -0.88
N ARG A 20 -16.63 15.50 -0.55
CA ARG A 20 -15.88 16.69 -0.98
C ARG A 20 -14.49 16.32 -1.47
N GLU A 21 -14.12 16.78 -2.67
CA GLU A 21 -12.73 16.72 -3.13
C GLU A 21 -11.84 17.50 -2.16
N GLY A 22 -10.81 16.85 -1.61
CA GLY A 22 -9.92 17.43 -0.61
C GLY A 22 -10.32 17.21 0.85
N ALA A 23 -11.58 16.82 1.15
CA ALA A 23 -12.02 16.60 2.53
C ALA A 23 -11.26 15.48 3.25
N ALA A 24 -10.74 14.51 2.52
CA ALA A 24 -9.89 13.45 3.09
C ALA A 24 -8.56 13.97 3.66
N SER A 25 -8.02 15.04 3.08
CA SER A 25 -6.79 15.70 3.56
C SER A 25 -7.12 16.67 4.72
N GLU A 26 -8.23 17.42 4.60
CA GLU A 26 -8.72 18.29 5.68
C GLU A 26 -9.12 17.52 6.96
N ALA A 27 -9.67 16.31 6.80
CA ALA A 27 -10.08 15.42 7.87
C ALA A 27 -9.11 14.24 8.07
N SER A 28 -7.82 14.43 7.75
CA SER A 28 -6.80 13.38 7.81
C SER A 28 -6.61 12.79 9.21
N ASP A 29 -6.82 13.59 10.26
CA ASP A 29 -6.86 13.16 11.66
C ASP A 29 -8.02 12.19 11.95
N ILE A 30 -9.21 12.48 11.41
CA ILE A 30 -10.39 11.61 11.50
C ILE A 30 -10.14 10.31 10.73
N VAL A 31 -9.57 10.39 9.53
CA VAL A 31 -9.21 9.22 8.71
C VAL A 31 -8.21 8.33 9.47
N GLN A 32 -7.17 8.92 10.05
CA GLN A 32 -6.17 8.21 10.85
C GLN A 32 -6.81 7.53 12.08
N ALA A 33 -7.61 8.27 12.85
CA ALA A 33 -8.25 7.74 14.06
C ALA A 33 -9.20 6.59 13.72
N PHE A 34 -9.98 6.75 12.65
CA PHE A 34 -10.90 5.72 12.16
C PHE A 34 -10.17 4.45 11.70
N LEU A 35 -9.11 4.57 10.88
CA LEU A 35 -8.32 3.42 10.45
C LEU A 35 -7.59 2.73 11.60
N THR A 36 -7.16 3.49 12.61
CA THR A 36 -6.56 2.94 13.83
C THR A 36 -7.58 2.15 14.63
N LEU A 37 -8.80 2.65 14.77
CA LEU A 37 -9.93 1.93 15.38
C LEU A 37 -10.23 0.64 14.61
N LEU A 38 -10.37 0.71 13.28
CA LEU A 38 -10.62 -0.45 12.43
C LEU A 38 -9.50 -1.49 12.55
N THR A 39 -8.24 -1.06 12.67
CA THR A 39 -7.10 -1.95 12.93
C THR A 39 -7.23 -2.67 14.26
N ALA A 40 -7.59 -1.94 15.33
CA ALA A 40 -7.77 -2.52 16.65
C ALA A 40 -8.91 -3.55 16.67
N VAL A 41 -10.01 -3.26 15.98
CA VAL A 41 -11.12 -4.22 15.81
C VAL A 41 -10.67 -5.42 14.98
N ALA A 42 -10.00 -5.20 13.85
CA ALA A 42 -9.55 -6.26 12.95
C ALA A 42 -8.62 -7.26 13.66
N LYS A 43 -7.74 -6.80 14.55
CA LYS A 43 -6.82 -7.67 15.31
C LYS A 43 -7.51 -8.45 16.44
N ARG A 44 -8.70 -8.04 16.86
CA ARG A 44 -9.43 -8.64 17.99
C ARG A 44 -10.56 -9.55 17.53
N ASN A 45 -11.36 -9.08 16.57
CA ASN A 45 -12.53 -9.80 16.08
C ASN A 45 -12.91 -9.34 14.67
N LEU A 46 -12.45 -10.06 13.66
CA LEU A 46 -12.79 -9.81 12.26
C LEU A 46 -14.29 -10.03 11.95
N ASN A 47 -14.96 -10.97 12.64
CA ASN A 47 -16.40 -11.17 12.45
C ASN A 47 -17.17 -9.91 12.80
N LEU A 48 -16.71 -9.14 13.79
CA LEU A 48 -17.34 -7.87 14.12
C LEU A 48 -17.28 -6.90 12.93
N LEU A 49 -16.16 -6.82 12.21
CA LEU A 49 -16.06 -5.97 11.00
C LEU A 49 -16.99 -6.46 9.90
N ALA A 50 -16.96 -7.75 9.59
CA ALA A 50 -17.79 -8.36 8.55
C ALA A 50 -19.30 -8.18 8.83
N CYS A 51 -19.71 -8.22 10.10
CA CYS A 51 -21.11 -8.00 10.48
C CYS A 51 -21.49 -6.51 10.61
N SER A 52 -20.52 -5.60 10.74
CA SER A 52 -20.83 -4.18 10.97
C SER A 52 -21.05 -3.41 9.67
N TYR A 53 -20.27 -3.70 8.64
CA TYR A 53 -20.30 -2.95 7.38
C TYR A 53 -19.67 -3.76 6.24
N ASP A 54 -19.86 -3.32 5.00
CA ASP A 54 -19.22 -3.95 3.85
C ASP A 54 -17.70 -3.86 3.98
N THR A 55 -17.06 -5.01 4.20
CA THR A 55 -15.60 -5.08 4.37
C THR A 55 -14.86 -4.74 3.08
N GLY A 56 -15.50 -4.92 1.91
CA GLY A 56 -14.98 -4.44 0.64
C GLY A 56 -14.85 -2.92 0.59
N GLN A 57 -15.83 -2.20 1.16
CA GLN A 57 -15.77 -0.74 1.26
C GLN A 57 -14.68 -0.27 2.23
N PHE A 58 -14.48 -0.96 3.36
CA PHE A 58 -13.34 -0.66 4.25
C PHE A 58 -12.00 -0.86 3.55
N PHE A 59 -11.86 -1.94 2.77
CA PHE A 59 -10.63 -2.21 2.03
C PHE A 59 -10.36 -1.13 0.96
N ARG A 60 -11.38 -0.74 0.20
CA ARG A 60 -11.29 0.33 -0.81
C ARG A 60 -10.98 1.68 -0.17
N PHE A 61 -11.65 2.01 0.92
CA PHE A 61 -11.41 3.25 1.67
C PHE A 61 -9.96 3.32 2.15
N ALA A 62 -9.47 2.27 2.81
CA ALA A 62 -8.09 2.21 3.27
C ALA A 62 -7.08 2.26 2.11
N THR A 63 -7.39 1.62 0.98
CA THR A 63 -6.55 1.70 -0.23
C THR A 63 -6.48 3.13 -0.76
N ALA A 64 -7.61 3.84 -0.83
CA ALA A 64 -7.66 5.25 -1.23
C ALA A 64 -6.88 6.14 -0.24
N SER A 65 -6.95 5.85 1.07
CA SER A 65 -6.21 6.57 2.10
C SER A 65 -4.68 6.47 1.96
N LEU A 66 -4.15 5.48 1.22
CA LEU A 66 -2.71 5.40 0.89
C LEU A 66 -2.24 6.52 -0.05
N THR A 67 -3.17 7.18 -0.74
CA THR A 67 -2.86 8.29 -1.65
C THR A 67 -2.89 9.66 -0.95
N LEU A 68 -3.21 9.70 0.35
CA LEU A 68 -3.22 10.94 1.12
C LEU A 68 -1.80 11.45 1.37
N PRO A 69 -1.59 12.78 1.41
CA PRO A 69 -0.27 13.34 1.67
C PRO A 69 0.19 13.16 3.13
N GLU A 70 -0.72 12.90 4.07
CA GLU A 70 -0.41 12.78 5.49
C GLU A 70 0.17 11.41 5.85
N GLN A 71 1.43 11.40 6.34
CA GLN A 71 2.16 10.17 6.66
C GLN A 71 1.42 9.28 7.68
N SER A 72 0.76 9.90 8.66
CA SER A 72 0.10 9.18 9.76
C SER A 72 -1.14 8.44 9.28
N SER A 73 -1.91 9.03 8.36
CA SER A 73 -3.04 8.39 7.68
C SER A 73 -2.59 7.20 6.84
N VAL A 74 -1.50 7.36 6.07
CA VAL A 74 -0.94 6.27 5.25
C VAL A 74 -0.46 5.11 6.13
N LYS A 75 0.22 5.39 7.26
CA LYS A 75 0.63 4.36 8.22
C LYS A 75 -0.57 3.63 8.83
N ALA A 76 -1.61 4.36 9.22
CA ALA A 76 -2.83 3.77 9.78
C ALA A 76 -3.53 2.88 8.74
N ALA A 77 -3.62 3.34 7.48
CA ALA A 77 -4.18 2.57 6.36
C ALA A 77 -3.38 1.29 6.09
N ALA A 78 -2.05 1.40 6.00
CA ALA A 78 -1.18 0.26 5.78
C ALA A 78 -1.29 -0.78 6.92
N SER A 79 -1.31 -0.33 8.17
CA SER A 79 -1.49 -1.18 9.35
C SER A 79 -2.81 -1.94 9.32
N PHE A 80 -3.91 -1.25 8.96
CA PHE A 80 -5.23 -1.87 8.80
C PHE A 80 -5.25 -2.91 7.67
N LEU A 81 -4.77 -2.54 6.48
CA LEU A 81 -4.70 -3.45 5.32
C LEU A 81 -3.86 -4.68 5.63
N CYS A 82 -2.71 -4.52 6.28
CA CYS A 82 -1.88 -5.65 6.71
C CYS A 82 -2.61 -6.56 7.71
N ALA A 83 -3.32 -5.97 8.68
CA ALA A 83 -4.11 -6.74 9.64
C ALA A 83 -5.22 -7.55 8.95
N LEU A 84 -5.88 -6.98 7.93
CA LEU A 84 -6.85 -7.70 7.11
C LEU A 84 -6.19 -8.82 6.29
N ILE A 85 -5.13 -8.53 5.53
CA ILE A 85 -4.45 -9.49 4.64
C ILE A 85 -3.88 -10.69 5.42
N ILE A 86 -3.34 -10.46 6.62
CA ILE A 86 -2.76 -11.54 7.42
C ILE A 86 -3.83 -12.54 7.87
N GLN A 87 -5.00 -12.03 8.22
CA GLN A 87 -6.09 -12.81 8.82
C GLN A 87 -7.17 -13.22 7.80
N SER A 88 -7.14 -12.70 6.58
CA SER A 88 -8.17 -12.94 5.56
C SER A 88 -8.25 -14.38 5.07
N ARG A 89 -7.18 -15.18 5.24
CA ARG A 89 -7.21 -16.61 4.92
C ARG A 89 -8.08 -17.43 5.86
N ASP A 90 -8.39 -16.91 7.04
CA ASP A 90 -9.17 -17.62 8.05
C ASP A 90 -10.70 -17.45 7.83
N GLN A 91 -11.10 -16.58 6.88
CA GLN A 91 -12.50 -16.28 6.57
C GLN A 91 -12.73 -16.16 5.06
N SER A 92 -13.62 -16.99 4.51
CA SER A 92 -13.91 -17.02 3.06
C SER A 92 -14.36 -15.67 2.49
N VAL A 93 -15.16 -14.90 3.24
CA VAL A 93 -15.64 -13.57 2.85
C VAL A 93 -14.49 -12.56 2.74
N LEU A 94 -13.51 -12.62 3.65
CA LEU A 94 -12.34 -11.73 3.57
C LEU A 94 -11.38 -12.15 2.47
N LEU A 95 -11.28 -13.46 2.22
CA LEU A 95 -10.48 -13.99 1.13
C LEU A 95 -10.97 -13.45 -0.22
N SER A 96 -12.28 -13.45 -0.48
CA SER A 96 -12.82 -12.89 -1.72
C SER A 96 -12.56 -11.38 -1.81
N VAL A 97 -12.79 -10.62 -0.73
CA VAL A 97 -12.51 -9.17 -0.70
C VAL A 97 -11.06 -8.86 -1.08
N VAL A 98 -10.08 -9.59 -0.53
CA VAL A 98 -8.66 -9.37 -0.85
C VAL A 98 -8.32 -9.79 -2.28
N GLN A 99 -8.94 -10.85 -2.81
CA GLN A 99 -8.72 -11.25 -4.20
C GLN A 99 -9.33 -10.25 -5.19
N ASP A 100 -10.54 -9.76 -4.92
CA ASP A 100 -11.29 -8.84 -5.79
C ASP A 100 -10.68 -7.44 -5.83
N ASN A 101 -10.07 -7.00 -4.71
CA ASN A 101 -9.51 -5.64 -4.57
C ASN A 101 -7.97 -5.63 -4.55
N GLY A 102 -7.31 -6.79 -4.52
CA GLY A 102 -5.86 -6.91 -4.34
C GLY A 102 -5.06 -6.33 -5.51
N GLU A 103 -5.55 -6.48 -6.74
CA GLU A 103 -4.90 -5.87 -7.91
C GLU A 103 -4.92 -4.34 -7.83
N TYR A 104 -6.07 -3.76 -7.46
CA TYR A 104 -6.20 -2.32 -7.27
C TYR A 104 -5.29 -1.80 -6.14
N LEU A 105 -5.14 -2.56 -5.05
CA LEU A 105 -4.21 -2.24 -3.98
C LEU A 105 -2.75 -2.24 -4.48
N VAL A 106 -2.33 -3.28 -5.20
CA VAL A 106 -0.97 -3.37 -5.77
C VAL A 106 -0.72 -2.21 -6.73
N HIS A 107 -1.65 -1.92 -7.62
CA HIS A 107 -1.58 -0.78 -8.52
C HIS A 107 -1.44 0.55 -7.76
N THR A 108 -2.26 0.76 -6.74
CA THR A 108 -2.21 1.98 -5.91
C THR A 108 -0.87 2.12 -5.19
N VAL A 109 -0.38 1.05 -4.55
CA VAL A 109 0.92 1.04 -3.86
C VAL A 109 2.06 1.37 -4.82
N LEU A 110 2.09 0.74 -6.00
CA LEU A 110 3.12 1.00 -7.01
C LEU A 110 3.04 2.42 -7.58
N SER A 111 1.83 2.94 -7.77
CA SER A 111 1.60 4.33 -8.17
C SER A 111 2.16 5.30 -7.12
N CYS A 112 1.89 5.05 -5.83
CA CYS A 112 2.40 5.87 -4.74
C CYS A 112 3.92 5.80 -4.58
N ILE A 113 4.53 4.64 -4.85
CA ILE A 113 5.99 4.48 -4.84
C ILE A 113 6.64 5.32 -5.96
N GLY A 114 6.06 5.27 -7.16
CA GLY A 114 6.63 5.89 -8.35
C GLY A 114 6.34 7.38 -8.49
N ASN A 115 5.23 7.87 -7.95
CA ASN A 115 4.78 9.22 -8.20
C ASN A 115 5.42 10.23 -7.21
N PRO A 116 6.20 11.20 -7.69
CA PRO A 116 6.87 12.18 -6.83
C PRO A 116 5.88 13.11 -6.12
N LYS A 117 4.67 13.31 -6.64
CA LYS A 117 3.66 14.23 -6.04
C LYS A 117 3.27 13.84 -4.62
N TYR A 118 3.28 12.55 -4.29
CA TYR A 118 2.94 12.03 -2.96
C TYR A 118 4.14 11.95 -2.01
N LEU A 119 5.37 12.20 -2.50
CA LEU A 119 6.57 12.17 -1.67
C LEU A 119 7.33 13.51 -1.61
N PHE A 120 7.06 14.45 -2.52
CA PHE A 120 7.74 15.75 -2.55
C PHE A 120 7.43 16.61 -1.32
N THR A 121 6.20 16.50 -0.78
CA THR A 121 5.77 17.18 0.45
C THR A 121 6.52 16.69 1.71
N LEU A 122 7.19 15.52 1.63
CA LEU A 122 7.85 14.88 2.78
C LEU A 122 9.38 14.99 2.75
N CYS A 123 9.95 15.47 1.65
CA CYS A 123 11.41 15.48 1.44
C CYS A 123 12.07 16.85 1.70
N PHE A 124 11.27 17.93 1.82
CA PHE A 124 11.79 19.31 1.91
C PHE A 124 11.38 20.07 3.18
N LEU A 125 10.67 19.45 4.13
CA LEU A 125 10.41 20.09 5.43
C LEU A 125 11.55 19.79 6.42
N PRO A 126 12.37 20.78 6.82
CA PRO A 126 13.35 20.60 7.88
C PRO A 126 12.61 20.34 9.20
N GLY A 127 12.84 19.17 9.81
CA GLY A 127 12.22 18.75 11.07
C GLY A 127 11.08 17.73 10.95
N GLY A 128 10.68 17.33 9.74
CA GLY A 128 9.72 16.24 9.55
C GLY A 128 10.37 14.87 9.71
N ASP A 129 9.68 13.95 10.40
CA ASP A 129 10.07 12.53 10.44
C ASP A 129 10.36 12.03 9.03
N SER A 130 11.54 11.44 8.88
CA SER A 130 12.14 11.10 7.59
C SER A 130 11.14 10.45 6.61
N PRO A 131 11.15 10.82 5.31
CA PRO A 131 10.30 10.22 4.26
C PRO A 131 10.49 8.70 4.09
N ARG A 132 11.47 8.13 4.79
CA ARG A 132 11.69 6.69 4.95
C ARG A 132 10.45 5.96 5.48
N SER A 133 9.63 6.61 6.30
CA SER A 133 8.57 5.94 7.05
C SER A 133 7.34 5.50 6.22
N VAL A 134 7.05 6.20 5.11
CA VAL A 134 5.90 5.89 4.25
C VAL A 134 6.21 4.76 3.27
N LEU A 135 7.40 4.79 2.66
CA LEU A 135 7.88 3.69 1.82
C LEU A 135 7.96 2.37 2.61
N ASP A 136 8.33 2.46 3.89
CA ASP A 136 8.33 1.31 4.78
C ASP A 136 6.92 0.71 4.99
N SER A 137 5.88 1.55 4.94
CA SER A 137 4.47 1.13 5.03
C SER A 137 4.03 0.39 3.76
N TYR A 138 4.44 0.88 2.58
CA TYR A 138 4.18 0.19 1.31
C TYR A 138 4.92 -1.15 1.21
N ALA A 139 6.18 -1.19 1.63
CA ALA A 139 6.95 -2.43 1.70
C ALA A 139 6.29 -3.46 2.64
N GLU A 140 5.71 -3.00 3.75
CA GLU A 140 4.99 -3.87 4.69
C GLU A 140 3.72 -4.48 4.09
N ILE A 141 2.96 -3.72 3.30
CA ILE A 141 1.80 -4.23 2.55
C ILE A 141 2.25 -5.31 1.55
N LEU A 142 3.28 -5.03 0.75
CA LEU A 142 3.82 -5.98 -0.22
C LEU A 142 4.33 -7.26 0.46
N LEU A 143 4.95 -7.15 1.63
CA LEU A 143 5.38 -8.31 2.42
C LEU A 143 4.21 -9.16 2.89
N CYS A 144 3.14 -8.52 3.39
CA CYS A 144 1.94 -9.22 3.85
C CYS A 144 1.25 -9.96 2.69
N LEU A 145 1.15 -9.30 1.53
CA LEU A 145 0.66 -9.92 0.30
C LEU A 145 1.56 -11.08 -0.14
N ASN A 146 2.88 -10.95 -0.11
CA ASN A 146 3.76 -12.05 -0.52
C ASN A 146 3.66 -13.25 0.43
N LYS A 147 3.47 -13.01 1.74
CA LYS A 147 3.27 -14.07 2.73
C LYS A 147 1.97 -14.85 2.55
N LYS A 148 0.88 -14.17 2.18
CA LYS A 148 -0.49 -14.75 2.18
C LYS A 148 -1.10 -14.91 0.80
N TYR A 149 -0.54 -14.31 -0.24
CA TYR A 149 -1.11 -14.26 -1.58
C TYR A 149 0.00 -14.24 -2.64
N CYS A 150 1.07 -15.03 -2.46
CA CYS A 150 2.23 -15.01 -3.37
C CYS A 150 1.86 -15.20 -4.84
N ASP A 151 0.95 -16.14 -5.14
CA ASP A 151 0.55 -16.45 -6.52
C ASP A 151 -0.26 -15.30 -7.12
N SER A 152 -1.21 -14.75 -6.37
CA SER A 152 -1.98 -13.58 -6.77
C SER A 152 -1.09 -12.34 -6.92
N LEU A 153 -0.17 -12.11 -5.98
CA LEU A 153 0.78 -10.99 -6.02
C LEU A 153 1.68 -11.09 -7.24
N SER A 154 2.15 -12.29 -7.61
CA SER A 154 2.93 -12.49 -8.83
C SER A 154 2.14 -12.09 -10.07
N ARG A 155 0.85 -12.45 -10.13
CA ARG A 155 -0.04 -12.06 -11.23
C ARG A 155 -0.25 -10.54 -11.27
N TRP A 156 -0.60 -9.94 -10.12
CA TRP A 156 -0.88 -8.50 -10.02
C TRP A 156 0.34 -7.64 -10.29
N LEU A 157 1.53 -8.03 -9.81
CA LEU A 157 2.78 -7.36 -10.15
C LEU A 157 3.10 -7.49 -11.63
N GLY A 158 2.88 -8.67 -12.21
CA GLY A 158 3.07 -8.90 -13.65
C GLY A 158 2.16 -8.03 -14.52
N SER A 159 0.86 -7.99 -14.22
CA SER A 159 -0.12 -7.17 -14.95
C SER A 159 0.19 -5.68 -14.81
N THR A 160 0.44 -5.22 -13.58
CA THR A 160 0.66 -3.81 -13.29
C THR A 160 1.99 -3.29 -13.86
N MET A 161 3.07 -4.06 -13.78
CA MET A 161 4.39 -3.63 -14.28
C MET A 161 4.52 -3.74 -15.81
N ALA A 162 3.66 -4.51 -16.46
CA ALA A 162 3.58 -4.59 -17.92
C ALA A 162 2.98 -3.33 -18.56
N LEU A 163 2.29 -2.48 -17.77
CA LEU A 163 1.75 -1.22 -18.25
C LEU A 163 2.88 -0.29 -18.73
N ALA A 164 2.72 0.24 -19.95
CA ALA A 164 3.61 1.23 -20.52
C ALA A 164 3.61 2.49 -19.64
N ASP A 165 4.78 3.11 -19.48
CA ASP A 165 4.98 4.34 -18.68
C ASP A 165 4.54 4.29 -17.21
N PHE A 166 4.29 3.09 -16.68
CA PHE A 166 3.89 2.89 -15.29
C PHE A 166 5.01 2.27 -14.45
N PRO A 167 5.26 2.70 -13.19
CA PRO A 167 4.66 3.86 -12.51
C PRO A 167 5.11 5.21 -13.09
N THR A 168 6.26 5.22 -13.76
CA THR A 168 6.77 6.33 -14.57
C THR A 168 7.45 5.76 -15.82
N SER A 169 7.76 6.60 -16.81
CA SER A 169 8.48 6.20 -18.03
C SER A 169 9.98 5.91 -17.82
N ARG A 170 10.49 6.10 -16.59
CA ARG A 170 11.93 6.05 -16.29
C ARG A 170 12.49 4.64 -16.07
N PRO A 171 11.82 3.72 -15.34
CA PRO A 171 12.34 2.38 -15.13
C PRO A 171 12.28 1.58 -16.44
N SER A 172 13.41 1.01 -16.86
CA SER A 172 13.44 0.09 -17.99
C SER A 172 12.63 -1.18 -17.70
N PRO A 173 12.16 -1.91 -18.73
CA PRO A 173 11.46 -3.18 -18.54
C PRO A 173 12.27 -4.20 -17.71
N GLN A 174 13.60 -4.18 -17.83
CA GLN A 174 14.51 -5.03 -17.06
C GLN A 174 14.52 -4.67 -15.57
N VAL A 175 14.53 -3.36 -15.25
CA VAL A 175 14.44 -2.88 -13.86
C VAL A 175 13.09 -3.26 -13.25
N LYS A 176 11.98 -3.09 -13.99
CA LYS A 176 10.65 -3.49 -13.54
C LYS A 176 10.57 -5.00 -13.26
N ALA A 177 11.10 -5.82 -14.17
CA ALA A 177 11.14 -7.27 -14.01
C ALA A 177 12.01 -7.70 -12.82
N ASN A 178 13.16 -7.03 -12.61
CA ASN A 178 14.02 -7.31 -11.47
C ASN A 178 13.36 -6.93 -10.14
N PHE A 179 12.72 -5.76 -10.08
CA PHE A 179 11.97 -5.33 -8.91
C PHE A 179 10.89 -6.36 -8.54
N SER A 180 10.05 -6.77 -9.50
CA SER A 180 9.03 -7.82 -9.27
C SER A 180 9.65 -9.11 -8.75
N ARG A 181 10.79 -9.54 -9.32
CA ARG A 181 11.51 -10.74 -8.86
C ARG A 181 12.02 -10.58 -7.42
N MET A 182 12.60 -9.43 -7.08
CA MET A 182 13.12 -9.16 -5.73
C MET A 182 12.00 -9.11 -4.69
N VAL A 183 10.87 -8.50 -5.02
CA VAL A 183 9.67 -8.46 -4.15
C VAL A 183 9.14 -9.87 -3.90
N LEU A 184 8.97 -10.69 -4.95
CA LEU A 184 8.43 -12.05 -4.83
C LEU A 184 9.37 -13.01 -4.10
N ARG A 185 10.69 -12.80 -4.23
CA ARG A 185 11.71 -13.58 -3.51
C ARG A 185 11.67 -13.31 -2.01
N GLU A 186 11.28 -12.11 -1.60
CA GLU A 186 11.38 -11.69 -0.20
C GLU A 186 10.09 -11.94 0.59
N ARG A 187 10.11 -12.95 1.46
CA ARG A 187 8.93 -13.39 2.24
C ARG A 187 9.03 -13.11 3.73
N ALA A 188 10.20 -12.74 4.25
CA ALA A 188 10.39 -12.57 5.70
C ALA A 188 11.27 -11.37 6.08
N ASN A 189 12.24 -11.00 5.24
CA ASN A 189 13.17 -9.91 5.54
C ASN A 189 12.57 -8.55 5.19
N LYS A 190 11.86 -7.97 6.16
CA LYS A 190 11.24 -6.64 6.06
C LYS A 190 12.25 -5.57 5.63
N ARG A 191 13.47 -5.58 6.20
CA ARG A 191 14.51 -4.58 5.91
C ARG A 191 14.94 -4.64 4.45
N LYS A 192 15.21 -5.84 3.93
CA LYS A 192 15.63 -6.01 2.53
C LYS A 192 14.54 -5.58 1.53
N LEU A 193 13.28 -5.87 1.84
CA LEU A 193 12.17 -5.42 1.00
C LEU A 193 12.02 -3.89 1.02
N GLN A 194 12.19 -3.26 2.19
CA GLN A 194 12.19 -1.81 2.32
C GLN A 194 13.30 -1.18 1.46
N ASP A 195 14.51 -1.74 1.49
CA ASP A 195 15.63 -1.25 0.68
C ASP A 195 15.34 -1.41 -0.82
N THR A 196 14.76 -2.54 -1.24
CA THR A 196 14.32 -2.80 -2.62
C THR A 196 13.27 -1.78 -3.10
N VAL A 197 12.26 -1.49 -2.26
CA VAL A 197 11.22 -0.50 -2.57
C VAL A 197 11.81 0.92 -2.64
N LYS A 198 12.75 1.26 -1.76
CA LYS A 198 13.44 2.56 -1.77
C LYS A 198 14.26 2.76 -3.04
N GLU A 199 15.03 1.75 -3.41
CA GLU A 199 15.83 1.76 -4.64
C GLU A 199 14.94 1.96 -5.88
N PHE A 200 13.87 1.18 -6.00
CA PHE A 200 12.92 1.34 -7.10
C PHE A 200 12.26 2.73 -7.13
N ALA A 201 11.88 3.26 -5.96
CA ALA A 201 11.34 4.62 -5.84
C ALA A 201 12.33 5.69 -6.34
N PHE A 202 13.62 5.53 -6.07
CA PHE A 202 14.65 6.47 -6.53
C PHE A 202 14.85 6.41 -8.05
N ILE A 203 14.74 5.24 -8.65
CA ILE A 203 14.78 5.07 -10.11
C ILE A 203 13.56 5.71 -10.76
N CYS A 204 12.36 5.47 -10.22
CA CYS A 204 11.13 6.12 -10.70
C CYS A 204 11.22 7.65 -10.69
N ARG A 205 11.99 8.21 -9.75
CA ARG A 205 12.25 9.66 -9.59
C ARG A 205 13.46 10.18 -10.37
N GLY A 206 14.21 9.30 -11.04
CA GLY A 206 15.48 9.61 -11.71
C GLY A 206 16.52 10.27 -10.81
N ILE A 207 16.48 9.99 -9.50
CA ILE A 207 17.54 10.38 -8.56
C ILE A 207 18.74 9.43 -8.72
N VAL A 208 18.47 8.20 -9.14
CA VAL A 208 19.47 7.18 -9.49
C VAL A 208 19.35 6.90 -10.99
N ASN A 209 20.48 6.93 -11.70
CA ASN A 209 20.52 6.61 -13.13
C ASN A 209 20.12 5.14 -13.34
N ALA A 210 18.96 4.92 -13.97
CA ALA A 210 18.47 3.59 -14.36
C ALA A 210 19.49 2.83 -15.22
N GLU A 211 20.27 3.57 -16.03
CA GLU A 211 21.32 3.06 -16.91
C GLU A 211 22.51 2.48 -16.14
N TYR A 212 22.88 3.06 -14.98
CA TYR A 212 24.01 2.57 -14.18
C TYR A 212 23.68 1.21 -13.54
N GLN A 213 22.43 1.01 -13.13
CA GLN A 213 21.97 -0.28 -12.60
C GLN A 213 21.79 -1.35 -13.69
N ALA A 214 21.23 -0.98 -14.85
CA ALA A 214 21.13 -1.90 -15.98
C ALA A 214 22.53 -2.38 -16.43
N SER A 215 23.51 -1.48 -16.42
CA SER A 215 24.91 -1.78 -16.74
C SER A 215 25.58 -2.69 -15.71
N ALA A 216 25.41 -2.41 -14.41
CA ALA A 216 25.93 -3.24 -13.31
C ALA A 216 25.30 -4.65 -13.27
N MET A 217 24.03 -4.78 -13.67
CA MET A 217 23.34 -6.07 -13.77
C MET A 217 23.81 -6.91 -14.97
N SER A 218 24.24 -6.26 -16.06
CA SER A 218 24.83 -6.94 -17.22
C SER A 218 26.23 -7.51 -16.92
N THR A 219 27.01 -6.83 -16.08
CA THR A 219 28.38 -7.25 -15.73
C THR A 219 28.43 -8.39 -14.70
N ALA A 220 27.36 -8.64 -13.95
CA ALA A 220 27.30 -9.73 -12.96
C ALA A 220 26.91 -11.11 -13.57
N LEU A 221 26.75 -11.19 -14.89
CA LEU A 221 26.45 -12.42 -15.65
C LEU A 221 27.67 -12.98 -16.41
N HIS A 222 28.86 -12.45 -16.14
CA HIS A 222 30.16 -12.98 -16.58
C HIS A 222 31.02 -13.32 -15.36
#